data_AF-A0A1Z5KNC0-F1
#
_entry.id   AF-A0A1Z5KNC0-F1
#
_cell.length_a   1.000
_cell.length_b   1.000
_cell.length_c   1.000
_cell.angle_alpha   90.00
_cell.angle_beta   90.00
_cell.angle_gamma   90.00
#
_symmetry.space_group_name_H-M   'P 1'
#
loop_
_entity.id
_entity.type
_entity.pdbx_description
1 polymer ?
#
loop_
_entity_poly.entity_id
_entity_poly.type
_entity_poly.pdbx_seq_one_letter_code
_entity_poly.pdbx_strand_id
1 'polypeptide(L)'
;MTLSLSAGLATAAAVRSTALPDIARLVAPPTAVPIIALLIHVRGGSTRNQNAAPSTTSPTTLRQSLFRIPAPIRYFISGSCANVVFYFLERLLHRALYHFHFSKQELLGDWTEMMLPSWVNSATFFSAYMLQVPIQHYLHALLVYGLESINTPAKYYRTLGGMFSTLAVAAFGSTALNALLLSTTQLSKTAAFVVTLCAFSIINYFVIGWIVNASNKSSTVEVVISNQKKVV
;
A
#
# COMPACT_ATOMS: atom_id res chain seq x y z
N MET A 1 -39.98 26.78 17.90
CA MET A 1 -38.54 27.10 17.98
C MET A 1 -38.05 26.50 19.29
N THR A 2 -37.55 25.27 19.23
CA THR A 2 -37.12 24.50 20.41
C THR A 2 -35.90 23.70 20.01
N LEU A 3 -34.76 24.07 20.59
CA LEU A 3 -33.49 23.36 20.51
C LEU A 3 -33.57 22.14 21.44
N SER A 4 -33.27 20.94 20.93
CA SER A 4 -32.85 19.82 21.77
C SER A 4 -31.45 19.36 21.36
N LEU A 5 -30.48 19.67 22.21
CA LEU A 5 -29.18 19.01 22.24
C LEU A 5 -29.37 17.62 22.88
N SER A 6 -28.98 16.56 22.17
CA SER A 6 -28.71 15.26 22.81
C SER A 6 -27.42 14.69 22.22
N ALA A 7 -26.36 14.74 23.02
CA ALA A 7 -25.17 13.92 22.83
C ALA A 7 -25.45 12.52 23.39
N GLY A 8 -25.10 11.48 22.63
CA GLY A 8 -25.37 10.09 23.01
C GLY A 8 -24.72 9.10 22.06
N LEU A 9 -23.45 8.85 22.33
CA LEU A 9 -22.57 7.77 21.92
C LEU A 9 -23.28 6.41 21.61
N ALA A 10 -22.73 5.70 20.62
CA ALA A 10 -22.89 4.27 20.32
C ALA A 10 -24.17 3.79 19.60
N THR A 11 -24.04 3.57 18.29
CA THR A 11 -24.48 2.32 17.67
C THR A 11 -23.64 2.08 16.42
N ALA A 12 -22.69 1.14 16.53
CA ALA A 12 -22.11 0.49 15.39
C ALA A 12 -23.25 -0.25 14.66
N ALA A 13 -23.85 0.42 13.67
CA ALA A 13 -24.80 -0.20 12.79
C ALA A 13 -24.06 -1.27 12.01
N ALA A 14 -24.28 -2.53 12.40
CA ALA A 14 -23.99 -3.70 11.60
C ALA A 14 -24.63 -3.49 10.23
N VAL A 15 -23.83 -3.08 9.25
CA VAL A 15 -24.20 -3.15 7.84
C VAL A 15 -24.33 -4.62 7.52
N ARG A 16 -25.58 -5.11 7.57
CA ARG A 16 -26.00 -6.39 7.02
C ARG A 16 -25.44 -6.49 5.61
N SER A 17 -24.44 -7.35 5.45
CA SER A 17 -23.91 -7.76 4.14
C SER A 17 -24.98 -8.60 3.45
N THR A 18 -25.94 -7.92 2.80
CA THR A 18 -26.75 -8.52 1.77
C THR A 18 -25.97 -8.38 0.46
N ALA A 19 -25.39 -9.49 0.02
CA ALA A 19 -24.83 -9.72 -1.30
C ALA A 19 -23.85 -8.63 -1.79
N LEU A 20 -22.54 -8.86 -1.57
CA LEU A 20 -21.53 -8.32 -2.46
C LEU A 20 -21.79 -8.91 -3.86
N PRO A 21 -22.20 -8.11 -4.86
CA PRO A 21 -22.14 -8.59 -6.24
C PRO A 21 -20.67 -8.68 -6.64
N ASP A 22 -20.38 -9.51 -7.64
CA ASP A 22 -19.11 -9.81 -8.34
C ASP A 22 -18.26 -8.60 -8.81
N ILE A 23 -18.49 -7.37 -8.32
CA ILE A 23 -17.80 -6.14 -8.70
C ILE A 23 -16.32 -6.15 -8.28
N ALA A 24 -15.96 -6.86 -7.21
CA ALA A 24 -14.57 -7.02 -6.79
C ALA A 24 -13.71 -7.81 -7.78
N ARG A 25 -14.32 -8.56 -8.72
CA ARG A 25 -13.61 -9.24 -9.82
C ARG A 25 -13.46 -8.41 -11.09
N LEU A 26 -14.21 -7.30 -11.23
CA LEU A 26 -14.24 -6.51 -12.48
C LEU A 26 -13.37 -5.25 -12.47
N VAL A 27 -12.76 -4.88 -11.34
CA VAL A 27 -11.92 -3.68 -11.23
C VAL A 27 -10.47 -4.08 -10.92
N ALA A 28 -9.90 -4.98 -11.72
CA ALA A 28 -8.45 -4.96 -11.91
C ALA A 28 -8.16 -3.80 -12.86
N PRO A 29 -7.39 -2.76 -12.46
CA PRO A 29 -7.08 -1.66 -13.36
C PRO A 29 -6.32 -2.23 -14.59
N PRO A 30 -6.86 -2.13 -15.81
CA PRO A 30 -6.27 -2.72 -17.01
C PRO A 30 -4.95 -2.06 -17.45
N THR A 31 -4.40 -1.13 -16.67
CA THR A 31 -3.21 -0.35 -17.00
C THR A 31 -1.93 -0.80 -16.29
N ALA A 32 -2.00 -1.64 -15.25
CA ALA A 32 -0.82 -2.12 -14.52
C ALA A 32 -0.20 -3.40 -15.11
N VAL A 33 -1.01 -4.22 -15.79
CA VAL A 33 -0.59 -5.50 -16.39
C VAL A 33 0.52 -5.36 -17.45
N PRO A 34 0.48 -4.40 -18.41
CA PRO A 34 1.53 -4.31 -19.41
C PRO A 34 2.89 -3.86 -18.84
N ILE A 35 2.90 -3.04 -17.78
CA ILE A 35 4.13 -2.55 -17.13
C ILE A 35 4.78 -3.67 -16.28
N ILE A 36 3.96 -4.46 -15.59
CA ILE A 36 4.43 -5.60 -14.79
C ILE A 36 4.89 -6.76 -15.69
N ALA A 37 4.20 -7.00 -16.82
CA ALA A 37 4.65 -7.97 -17.83
C ALA A 37 6.02 -7.58 -18.42
N LEU A 38 6.29 -6.29 -18.63
CA LEU A 38 7.59 -5.78 -19.06
C LEU A 38 8.70 -6.05 -18.02
N LEU A 39 8.40 -5.97 -16.72
CA LEU A 39 9.35 -6.24 -15.64
C LEU A 39 9.59 -7.75 -15.42
N ILE A 40 8.60 -8.60 -15.69
CA ILE A 40 8.70 -10.06 -15.53
C ILE A 40 9.36 -10.72 -16.75
N HIS A 41 9.16 -10.20 -17.97
CA HIS A 41 9.79 -10.74 -19.19
C HIS A 41 11.32 -10.56 -19.26
N VAL A 42 11.92 -9.66 -18.45
CA VAL A 42 13.38 -9.47 -18.42
C VAL A 42 14.13 -10.63 -17.72
N ARG A 43 13.42 -11.54 -17.01
CA ARG A 43 14.04 -12.66 -16.27
C ARG A 43 13.89 -14.04 -16.93
N GLY A 44 13.21 -14.13 -18.06
CA GLY A 44 12.92 -15.41 -18.74
C GLY A 44 13.56 -15.52 -20.12
N GLY A 45 14.86 -15.74 -20.20
CA GLY A 45 15.54 -15.96 -21.48
C GLY A 45 16.86 -16.70 -21.31
N SER A 46 16.80 -18.03 -21.11
CA SER A 46 17.93 -18.89 -21.43
C SER A 46 17.45 -20.28 -21.81
N THR A 47 17.42 -20.53 -23.11
CA THR A 47 18.22 -21.59 -23.74
C THR A 47 18.10 -21.42 -25.25
N ARG A 48 19.25 -21.28 -25.92
CA ARG A 48 19.59 -21.83 -27.25
C ARG A 48 20.28 -20.83 -28.21
N ASN A 49 21.48 -21.26 -28.60
CA ASN A 49 22.35 -20.85 -29.71
C ASN A 49 23.16 -19.55 -29.57
N GLN A 50 24.41 -19.77 -29.16
CA GLN A 50 25.58 -18.93 -29.38
C GLN A 50 25.79 -18.75 -30.89
N ASN A 51 25.79 -17.49 -31.36
CA ASN A 51 26.62 -16.94 -32.44
C ASN A 51 26.09 -15.57 -32.86
N ALA A 52 26.05 -14.64 -31.91
CA ALA A 52 26.05 -13.20 -32.15
C ALA A 52 26.47 -12.56 -30.83
N ALA A 53 27.47 -11.69 -30.83
CA ALA A 53 27.91 -10.99 -29.63
C ALA A 53 26.70 -10.28 -29.00
N PRO A 54 26.26 -10.66 -27.79
CA PRO A 54 25.15 -9.98 -27.14
C PRO A 54 25.68 -8.66 -26.60
N SER A 55 25.18 -7.56 -27.14
CA SER A 55 25.28 -6.26 -26.49
C SER A 55 24.60 -6.38 -25.14
N THR A 56 25.39 -6.61 -24.10
CA THR A 56 24.99 -6.60 -22.71
C THR A 56 24.45 -5.22 -22.39
N THR A 57 23.12 -5.08 -22.42
CA THR A 57 22.43 -3.93 -21.82
C THR A 57 22.83 -3.89 -20.36
N SER A 58 23.79 -3.02 -20.04
CA SER A 58 24.34 -2.90 -18.70
C SER A 58 23.21 -2.52 -17.73
N PRO A 59 23.19 -3.05 -16.49
CA PRO A 59 22.17 -2.72 -15.49
C PRO A 59 22.04 -1.20 -15.22
N THR A 60 23.04 -0.42 -15.63
CA THR A 60 23.06 1.04 -15.62
C THR A 60 21.98 1.67 -16.51
N THR A 61 21.69 1.09 -17.68
CA THR A 61 20.71 1.64 -18.65
C THR A 61 19.26 1.53 -18.16
N LEU A 62 18.90 0.43 -17.50
CA LEU A 62 17.53 0.20 -17.01
C LEU A 62 17.21 1.13 -15.81
N ARG A 63 18.19 1.32 -14.92
CA ARG A 63 18.08 2.28 -13.81
C ARG A 63 17.88 3.70 -14.37
N GLN A 64 18.72 4.12 -15.32
CA GLN A 64 18.60 5.45 -15.95
C GLN A 64 17.24 5.66 -16.64
N SER A 65 16.72 4.64 -17.32
CA SER A 65 15.39 4.67 -17.93
C SER A 65 14.28 4.91 -16.89
N LEU A 66 14.30 4.18 -15.77
CA LEU A 66 13.31 4.33 -14.71
C LEU A 66 13.36 5.72 -14.07
N PHE A 67 14.55 6.30 -13.87
CA PHE A 67 14.68 7.65 -13.30
C PHE A 67 14.27 8.78 -14.24
N ARG A 68 14.08 8.51 -15.54
CA ARG A 68 13.57 9.49 -16.50
C ARG A 68 12.06 9.73 -16.35
N ILE A 69 11.32 8.77 -15.79
CA ILE A 69 9.89 8.89 -15.53
C ILE A 69 9.65 9.89 -14.39
N PRO A 70 8.71 10.85 -14.50
CA PRO A 70 8.38 11.78 -13.41
C PRO A 70 8.09 11.10 -12.07
N ALA A 71 8.56 11.69 -10.97
CA ALA A 71 8.44 11.13 -9.62
C ALA A 71 6.99 10.77 -9.20
N PRO A 72 5.95 11.56 -9.50
CA PRO A 72 4.57 11.18 -9.18
C PRO A 72 4.12 9.90 -9.90
N ILE A 73 4.55 9.70 -11.15
CA ILE A 73 4.23 8.49 -11.92
C ILE A 73 4.97 7.29 -11.31
N ARG A 74 6.23 7.45 -10.93
CA ARG A 74 6.99 6.40 -10.22
C ARG A 74 6.33 6.01 -8.90
N TYR A 75 5.80 6.99 -8.16
CA TYR A 75 5.04 6.78 -6.93
C TYR A 75 3.74 5.99 -7.15
N PHE A 76 3.05 6.27 -8.24
CA PHE A 76 1.87 5.49 -8.63
C PHE A 76 2.23 4.05 -9.04
N ILE A 77 3.31 3.86 -9.79
CA ILE A 77 3.81 2.54 -10.18
C ILE A 77 4.21 1.72 -8.96
N SER A 78 4.98 2.30 -8.02
CA SER A 78 5.37 1.62 -6.78
C SER A 78 4.17 1.25 -5.92
N GLY A 79 3.17 2.14 -5.80
CA GLY A 79 1.90 1.84 -5.12
C GLY A 79 1.13 0.71 -5.80
N SER A 80 1.09 0.68 -7.13
CA SER A 80 0.45 -0.39 -7.90
C SER A 80 1.14 -1.74 -7.69
N CYS A 81 2.48 -1.76 -7.69
CA CYS A 81 3.26 -2.96 -7.38
C CYS A 81 2.98 -3.46 -5.96
N ALA A 82 2.89 -2.56 -4.99
CA ALA A 82 2.56 -2.92 -3.61
C ALA A 82 1.15 -3.53 -3.50
N ASN A 83 0.18 -3.05 -4.27
CA ASN A 83 -1.17 -3.63 -4.30
C ASN A 83 -1.16 -5.07 -4.86
N VAL A 84 -0.32 -5.37 -5.86
CA VAL A 84 -0.16 -6.75 -6.34
C VAL A 84 0.40 -7.65 -5.24
N VAL A 85 1.39 -7.15 -4.49
CA VAL A 85 1.94 -7.86 -3.33
C VAL A 85 0.88 -8.05 -2.24
N PHE A 86 0.04 -7.05 -2.00
CA PHE A 86 -1.08 -7.15 -1.07
C PHE A 86 -2.02 -8.30 -1.41
N TYR A 87 -2.50 -8.40 -2.66
CA TYR A 87 -3.38 -9.51 -3.06
C TYR A 87 -2.71 -10.87 -2.94
N PHE A 88 -1.40 -10.95 -3.18
CA PHE A 88 -0.64 -12.16 -2.97
C PHE A 88 -0.55 -12.52 -1.48
N LEU A 89 -0.22 -11.56 -0.62
CA LEU A 89 -0.17 -11.73 0.84
C LEU A 89 -1.54 -12.11 1.39
N GLU A 90 -2.61 -11.40 1.01
CA GLU A 90 -3.97 -11.69 1.44
C GLU A 90 -4.34 -13.14 1.12
N ARG A 91 -4.10 -13.61 -0.11
CA ARG A 91 -4.36 -15.02 -0.48
C ARG A 91 -3.52 -16.01 0.33
N LEU A 92 -2.26 -15.68 0.60
CA LEU A 92 -1.36 -16.54 1.37
C LEU A 92 -1.77 -16.62 2.83
N LEU A 93 -2.06 -15.48 3.46
CA LEU A 93 -2.57 -15.41 4.83
C LEU A 93 -3.93 -16.09 4.97
N HIS A 94 -4.83 -15.88 4.00
CA HIS A 94 -6.12 -16.55 3.99
C HIS A 94 -5.95 -18.06 3.99
N ARG A 95 -5.13 -18.61 3.08
CA ARG A 95 -4.84 -20.05 3.03
C ARG A 95 -4.22 -20.56 4.32
N ALA A 96 -3.27 -19.82 4.90
CA ALA A 96 -2.61 -20.20 6.14
C ALA A 96 -3.59 -20.22 7.34
N LEU A 97 -4.40 -19.18 7.49
CA LEU A 97 -5.42 -19.06 8.53
C LEU A 97 -6.50 -20.13 8.39
N TYR A 98 -6.95 -20.40 7.16
CA TYR A 98 -7.91 -21.48 6.88
C TYR A 98 -7.34 -22.85 7.23
N HIS A 99 -6.12 -23.16 6.78
CA HIS A 99 -5.50 -24.45 7.08
C HIS A 99 -5.31 -24.65 8.59
N PHE A 100 -4.91 -23.58 9.30
CA PHE A 100 -4.75 -23.64 10.76
C PHE A 100 -6.09 -23.81 11.49
N HIS A 101 -7.16 -23.17 11.00
CA HIS A 101 -8.50 -23.28 11.60
C HIS A 101 -9.09 -24.67 11.37
N PHE A 102 -9.06 -25.18 10.12
CA PHE A 102 -9.62 -26.49 9.76
C PHE A 102 -8.89 -27.64 10.46
N SER A 103 -7.56 -27.54 10.60
CA SER A 103 -6.75 -28.52 11.35
C SER A 103 -7.11 -28.60 12.84
N LYS A 104 -7.74 -27.57 13.41
CA LYS A 104 -8.21 -27.58 14.81
C LYS A 104 -9.70 -27.89 14.94
N GLN A 105 -10.43 -27.82 13.83
CA GLN A 105 -11.89 -27.99 13.80
C GLN A 105 -12.30 -29.46 13.99
N GLU A 106 -11.49 -30.41 13.52
CA GLU A 106 -11.62 -31.85 13.85
C GLU A 106 -11.57 -32.12 15.38
N LEU A 107 -11.03 -31.20 16.19
CA LEU A 107 -10.91 -31.35 17.63
C LEU A 107 -12.09 -30.75 18.43
N LEU A 108 -12.95 -29.92 17.81
CA LEU A 108 -13.91 -29.06 18.53
C LEU A 108 -15.39 -29.22 18.12
N GLY A 109 -15.72 -30.11 17.19
CA GLY A 109 -17.10 -30.53 16.89
C GLY A 109 -17.96 -29.53 16.09
N ASP A 110 -19.10 -30.04 15.62
CA ASP A 110 -20.03 -29.53 14.57
C ASP A 110 -20.53 -28.07 14.68
N TRP A 111 -20.27 -27.36 15.77
CA TRP A 111 -20.77 -25.98 15.96
C TRP A 111 -20.01 -24.91 15.17
N THR A 112 -18.92 -25.28 14.50
CA THR A 112 -18.01 -24.35 13.82
C THR A 112 -18.24 -24.22 12.30
N GLU A 113 -19.05 -25.08 11.68
CA GLU A 113 -19.28 -25.03 10.22
C GLU A 113 -20.20 -23.87 9.79
N MET A 114 -21.12 -23.40 10.64
CA MET A 114 -22.03 -22.29 10.29
C MET A 114 -21.41 -20.89 10.44
N MET A 115 -20.25 -20.78 11.09
CA MET A 115 -19.52 -19.53 11.22
C MET A 115 -18.06 -19.75 10.82
N LEU A 116 -17.83 -19.93 9.52
CA LEU A 116 -16.55 -19.51 8.94
C LEU A 116 -16.38 -18.04 9.33
N PRO A 117 -15.50 -17.70 10.29
CA PRO A 117 -15.79 -16.52 11.06
C PRO A 117 -15.63 -15.29 10.17
N SER A 118 -16.66 -14.44 10.10
CA SER A 118 -16.62 -13.18 9.36
C SER A 118 -15.38 -12.33 9.71
N TRP A 119 -14.82 -12.54 10.92
CA TRP A 119 -13.58 -11.91 11.36
C TRP A 119 -12.34 -12.39 10.59
N VAL A 120 -12.29 -13.60 10.02
CA VAL A 120 -11.13 -14.13 9.29
C VAL A 120 -10.84 -13.29 8.06
N ASN A 121 -11.88 -12.88 7.33
CA ASN A 121 -11.71 -12.03 6.15
C ASN A 121 -11.14 -10.66 6.55
N SER A 122 -11.71 -10.04 7.59
CA SER A 122 -11.22 -8.75 8.10
C SER A 122 -9.80 -8.83 8.66
N ALA A 123 -9.49 -9.88 9.42
CA ALA A 123 -8.17 -10.09 10.02
C ALA A 123 -7.11 -10.38 8.95
N THR A 124 -7.44 -11.19 7.95
CA THR A 124 -6.56 -11.47 6.80
C THR A 124 -6.28 -10.19 6.02
N PHE A 125 -7.34 -9.45 5.67
CA PHE A 125 -7.24 -8.18 4.94
C PHE A 125 -6.38 -7.19 5.71
N PHE A 126 -6.67 -6.98 7.00
CA PHE A 126 -5.91 -6.05 7.85
C PHE A 126 -4.45 -6.46 8.00
N SER A 127 -4.17 -7.76 8.22
CA SER A 127 -2.82 -8.27 8.37
C SER A 127 -2.01 -8.16 7.07
N ALA A 128 -2.61 -8.49 5.93
CA ALA A 128 -2.00 -8.29 4.63
C ALA A 128 -1.70 -6.82 4.36
N TYR A 129 -2.60 -5.92 4.77
CA TYR A 129 -2.41 -4.48 4.67
C TYR A 129 -1.24 -3.99 5.54
N MET A 130 -1.15 -4.43 6.80
CA MET A 130 -0.03 -4.11 7.69
C MET A 130 1.32 -4.58 7.13
N LEU A 131 1.36 -5.76 6.49
CA LEU A 131 2.56 -6.32 5.87
C LEU A 131 2.90 -5.70 4.52
N GLN A 132 1.90 -5.18 3.78
CA GLN A 132 2.11 -4.44 2.55
C GLN A 132 2.87 -3.14 2.81
N VAL A 133 2.58 -2.42 3.91
CA VAL A 133 3.14 -1.08 4.17
C VAL A 133 4.68 -1.06 4.14
N PRO A 134 5.41 -1.95 4.85
CA PRO A 134 6.87 -2.02 4.75
C PRO A 134 7.40 -2.27 3.33
N ILE A 135 6.71 -3.12 2.56
CA ILE A 135 7.10 -3.43 1.17
C ILE A 135 6.89 -2.20 0.28
N GLN A 136 5.74 -1.54 0.41
CA GLN A 136 5.45 -0.31 -0.30
C GLN A 136 6.41 0.82 0.09
N HIS A 137 6.78 0.90 1.37
CA HIS A 137 7.78 1.84 1.88
C HIS A 137 9.14 1.64 1.20
N TYR A 138 9.59 0.39 1.12
CA TYR A 138 10.82 0.04 0.41
C TYR A 138 10.74 0.37 -1.10
N LEU A 139 9.62 0.05 -1.76
CA LEU A 139 9.41 0.38 -3.18
C LEU A 139 9.41 1.89 -3.43
N HIS A 140 8.84 2.68 -2.52
CA HIS A 140 8.87 4.14 -2.59
C HIS A 140 10.29 4.68 -2.43
N ALA A 141 11.09 4.14 -1.51
CA ALA A 141 12.49 4.49 -1.38
C ALA A 141 13.28 4.12 -2.64
N LEU A 142 13.03 2.93 -3.20
CA LEU A 142 13.74 2.45 -4.39
C LEU A 142 13.43 3.27 -5.64
N LEU A 143 12.15 3.59 -5.88
CA LEU A 143 11.67 4.16 -7.14
C LEU A 143 11.43 5.67 -7.10
N VAL A 144 11.17 6.26 -5.93
CA VAL A 144 10.71 7.65 -5.82
C VAL A 144 11.73 8.51 -5.11
N TYR A 145 12.04 8.19 -3.85
CA TYR A 145 12.77 9.08 -2.94
C TYR A 145 14.26 8.79 -2.83
N GLY A 146 14.72 7.65 -3.35
CA GLY A 146 16.10 7.19 -3.24
C GLY A 146 16.35 6.39 -1.95
N LEU A 147 17.21 5.36 -2.03
CA LEU A 147 17.54 4.50 -0.87
C LEU A 147 18.19 5.25 0.29
N GLU A 148 18.72 6.45 0.04
CA GLU A 148 19.25 7.35 1.07
C GLU A 148 18.18 7.83 2.07
N SER A 149 16.90 7.75 1.71
CA SER A 149 15.80 8.04 2.62
C SER A 149 15.65 6.98 3.73
N ILE A 150 16.22 5.79 3.55
CA ILE A 150 16.11 4.66 4.48
C ILE A 150 17.47 4.05 4.85
N ASN A 151 18.57 4.75 4.60
CA ASN A 151 19.93 4.20 4.75
C ASN A 151 20.37 3.98 6.21
N THR A 152 19.69 4.56 7.18
CA THR A 152 19.95 4.33 8.60
C THR A 152 18.69 3.79 9.31
N PRO A 153 18.85 2.99 10.38
CA PRO A 153 17.70 2.48 11.15
C PRO A 153 16.78 3.58 11.65
N ALA A 154 17.34 4.70 12.14
CA ALA A 154 16.58 5.84 12.62
C ALA A 154 15.71 6.47 11.50
N LYS A 155 16.29 6.69 10.31
CA LYS A 155 15.52 7.17 9.15
C LYS A 155 14.46 6.18 8.70
N TYR A 156 14.81 4.89 8.66
CA TYR A 156 13.89 3.83 8.25
C TYR A 156 12.63 3.82 9.12
N TYR A 157 12.76 3.78 10.45
CA TYR A 157 11.60 3.75 11.34
C TYR A 157 10.82 5.07 11.34
N ARG A 158 11.51 6.22 11.20
CA ARG A 158 10.85 7.54 11.12
C ARG A 158 10.00 7.68 9.86
N THR A 159 10.54 7.28 8.70
CA THR A 159 9.84 7.34 7.42
C THR A 159 8.74 6.28 7.32
N LEU A 160 8.98 5.07 7.84
CA LEU A 160 7.97 4.01 7.93
C LEU A 160 6.81 4.41 8.86
N GLY A 161 7.11 4.95 10.04
CA GLY A 161 6.10 5.45 10.96
C GLY A 161 5.27 6.58 10.34
N GLY A 162 5.93 7.52 9.67
CA GLY A 162 5.25 8.58 8.92
C GLY A 162 4.34 8.04 7.80
N MET A 163 4.73 6.95 7.15
CA MET A 163 3.90 6.27 6.15
C MET A 163 2.65 5.62 6.78
N PHE A 164 2.79 4.94 7.92
CA PHE A 164 1.63 4.43 8.67
C PHE A 164 0.68 5.55 9.10
N SER A 165 1.21 6.65 9.63
CA SER A 165 0.38 7.80 10.02
C SER A 165 -0.34 8.42 8.82
N THR A 166 0.36 8.59 7.69
CA THR A 166 -0.24 9.11 6.46
C THR A 166 -1.35 8.19 5.97
N LEU A 167 -1.14 6.87 5.98
CA LEU A 167 -2.15 5.90 5.59
C LEU A 167 -3.35 5.87 6.53
N ALA A 168 -3.15 6.02 7.84
CA ALA A 168 -4.23 6.11 8.81
C ALA A 168 -5.09 7.36 8.55
N VAL A 169 -4.46 8.53 8.41
CA VAL A 169 -5.15 9.78 8.07
C VAL A 169 -5.87 9.65 6.73
N ALA A 170 -5.23 9.03 5.72
CA ALA A 170 -5.84 8.79 4.44
C ALA A 170 -7.05 7.84 4.52
N ALA A 171 -7.02 6.81 5.37
CA ALA A 171 -8.14 5.89 5.53
C ALA A 171 -9.39 6.60 6.08
N PHE A 172 -9.23 7.39 7.15
CA PHE A 172 -10.35 8.16 7.71
C PHE A 172 -10.78 9.29 6.78
N GLY A 173 -9.82 10.02 6.21
CA GLY A 173 -10.08 11.15 5.32
C GLY A 173 -10.75 10.71 4.02
N SER A 174 -10.32 9.61 3.41
CA SER A 174 -10.93 9.07 2.19
C SER A 174 -12.35 8.59 2.44
N THR A 175 -12.60 7.96 3.59
CA THR A 175 -13.96 7.54 3.97
C THR A 175 -14.89 8.75 4.10
N ALA A 176 -14.45 9.80 4.81
CA ALA A 176 -15.21 11.04 4.98
C ALA A 176 -15.44 11.78 3.66
N LEU A 177 -14.40 11.93 2.84
CA LEU A 177 -14.50 12.59 1.53
C LEU A 177 -15.43 11.80 0.59
N ASN A 178 -15.32 10.48 0.56
CA ASN A 178 -16.19 9.64 -0.27
C ASN A 178 -17.66 9.76 0.17
N ALA A 179 -17.93 9.77 1.48
CA ALA A 179 -19.28 10.00 2.00
C ALA A 179 -19.82 11.38 1.62
N LEU A 180 -18.98 12.43 1.67
CA LEU A 180 -19.34 13.78 1.26
C LEU A 180 -19.62 13.85 -0.25
N LEU A 181 -18.80 13.23 -1.09
CA LEU A 181 -19.01 13.21 -2.54
C LEU A 181 -20.35 12.53 -2.89
N LEU A 182 -20.65 11.40 -2.25
CA LEU A 182 -21.91 10.68 -2.46
C LEU A 182 -23.13 11.50 -2.03
N SER A 183 -23.02 12.27 -0.95
CA SER A 183 -24.14 13.09 -0.46
C SER A 183 -24.34 14.39 -1.24
N THR A 184 -23.27 14.99 -1.78
CA THR A 184 -23.32 16.35 -2.37
C THR A 184 -23.33 16.39 -3.89
N THR A 185 -22.68 15.45 -4.59
CA THR A 185 -22.39 15.61 -6.04
C THR A 185 -23.18 14.68 -6.97
N GLN A 186 -24.13 13.89 -6.44
CA GLN A 186 -24.89 12.87 -7.22
C GLN A 186 -24.00 11.94 -8.08
N LEU A 187 -22.71 11.85 -7.75
CA LEU A 187 -21.77 11.00 -8.47
C LEU A 187 -22.13 9.53 -8.27
N SER A 188 -21.84 8.72 -9.29
CA SER A 188 -21.92 7.27 -9.14
C SER A 188 -20.93 6.81 -8.05
N LYS A 189 -21.27 5.71 -7.37
CA LYS A 189 -20.42 5.14 -6.30
C LYS A 189 -19.00 4.88 -6.77
N THR A 190 -18.85 4.41 -8.00
CA THR A 190 -17.55 4.17 -8.63
C THR A 190 -16.79 5.46 -8.89
N ALA A 191 -17.45 6.50 -9.42
CA ALA A 191 -16.79 7.78 -9.69
C ALA A 191 -16.31 8.45 -8.39
N ALA A 192 -17.16 8.49 -7.35
CA ALA A 192 -16.78 9.03 -6.04
C ALA A 192 -15.58 8.30 -5.43
N PHE A 193 -15.56 6.97 -5.54
CA PHE A 193 -14.44 6.14 -5.09
C PHE A 193 -13.14 6.44 -5.84
N VAL A 194 -13.17 6.49 -7.17
CA VAL A 194 -12.00 6.79 -8.00
C VAL A 194 -11.45 8.20 -7.72
N VAL A 195 -12.34 9.21 -7.63
CA VAL A 195 -11.95 10.58 -7.30
C VAL A 195 -11.27 10.64 -5.94
N THR A 196 -11.84 9.97 -4.94
CA THR A 196 -11.25 9.88 -3.60
C THR A 196 -9.86 9.23 -3.64
N LEU A 197 -9.72 8.11 -4.36
CA LEU A 197 -8.46 7.40 -4.50
C LEU A 197 -7.39 8.28 -5.15
N CYS A 198 -7.71 8.98 -6.23
CA CYS A 198 -6.81 9.90 -6.90
C CYS A 198 -6.41 11.08 -6.00
N ALA A 199 -7.37 11.71 -5.32
CA ALA A 199 -7.11 12.83 -4.43
C ALA A 199 -6.16 12.44 -3.29
N PHE A 200 -6.43 11.32 -2.62
CA PHE A 200 -5.56 10.85 -1.53
C PHE A 200 -4.23 10.30 -2.03
N SER A 201 -4.14 9.77 -3.25
CA SER A 201 -2.85 9.39 -3.84
C SER A 201 -1.93 10.60 -4.00
N ILE A 202 -2.47 11.72 -4.49
CA ILE A 202 -1.73 12.99 -4.63
C ILE A 202 -1.32 13.54 -3.26
N ILE A 203 -2.26 13.60 -2.31
CA ILE A 203 -1.97 14.08 -0.94
C ILE A 203 -0.88 13.22 -0.29
N ASN A 204 -0.99 11.89 -0.39
CA ASN A 204 -0.03 10.97 0.20
C ASN A 204 1.37 11.12 -0.42
N TYR A 205 1.47 11.37 -1.73
CA TYR A 205 2.75 11.66 -2.37
C TYR A 205 3.43 12.89 -1.73
N PHE A 206 2.71 14.00 -1.57
CA PHE A 206 3.29 15.22 -0.99
C PHE A 206 3.61 15.08 0.50
N VAL A 207 2.71 14.47 1.29
CA VAL A 207 2.93 14.29 2.73
C VAL A 207 4.13 13.38 2.99
N ILE A 208 4.24 12.25 2.29
CA ILE A 208 5.39 11.34 2.45
C ILE A 208 6.68 12.02 1.97
N GLY A 209 6.64 12.74 0.85
CA GLY A 209 7.79 13.52 0.37
C GLY A 209 8.28 14.54 1.40
N TRP A 210 7.35 15.21 2.09
CA TRP A 210 7.69 16.13 3.17
C TRP A 210 8.34 15.40 4.36
N ILE A 211 7.77 14.27 4.80
CA ILE A 211 8.31 13.45 5.90
C ILE A 211 9.74 12.99 5.58
N VAL A 212 9.97 12.49 4.36
CA VAL A 212 11.30 12.04 3.92
C VAL A 212 12.29 13.20 3.92
N ASN A 213 11.91 14.36 3.38
CA ASN A 213 12.76 15.54 3.37
C ASN A 213 13.11 16.03 4.78
N ALA A 214 12.15 16.01 5.71
CA ALA A 214 12.38 16.38 7.10
C ALA A 214 13.33 15.38 7.80
N SER A 215 13.20 14.08 7.52
CA SER A 215 14.07 13.04 8.06
C SER A 215 15.51 13.20 7.56
N ASN A 216 15.71 13.53 6.28
CA ASN A 216 17.03 13.73 5.71
C ASN A 216 17.75 14.95 6.32
N LYS A 217 17.04 16.05 6.56
CA LYS A 217 17.61 17.24 7.21
C LYS A 217 18.04 16.97 8.65
N SER A 218 17.25 16.21 9.41
CA SER A 218 17.54 15.87 10.81
C SER A 218 18.87 15.11 10.95
N SER A 219 19.12 14.14 10.07
CA SER A 219 20.35 13.33 10.14
C SER A 219 21.62 14.11 9.79
N THR A 220 21.55 15.08 8.87
CA THR A 220 22.71 15.92 8.54
C THR A 220 23.16 16.74 9.75
N VAL A 221 22.22 17.27 10.53
CA VAL A 221 22.51 18.08 11.72
C VAL A 221 23.18 17.24 12.82
N GLU A 222 22.69 16.02 13.07
CA GLU A 222 23.28 15.13 14.07
C GLU A 222 24.73 14.74 13.75
N VAL A 223 25.04 14.47 12.48
CA VAL A 223 26.41 14.15 12.04
C VAL A 223 27.35 15.33 12.27
N VAL A 224 26.90 16.56 11.96
CA VAL A 224 27.70 17.77 12.18
C VAL A 224 27.99 17.97 13.66
N ILE A 225 26.99 17.82 14.53
CA ILE A 225 27.16 17.98 15.99
C ILE A 225 28.08 16.88 16.56
N SER A 226 27.92 15.63 16.12
CA SER A 226 28.78 14.53 16.57
C SER A 226 30.25 14.74 16.20
N ASN A 227 30.51 15.27 15.00
CA ASN A 227 31.87 15.59 14.57
C ASN A 227 32.45 16.76 15.36
N GLN A 228 31.68 17.80 15.67
CA GLN A 228 32.13 18.91 16.53
C GLN A 228 32.50 18.43 17.94
N LYS A 229 31.76 17.49 18.52
CA LYS A 229 32.02 16.95 19.86
C LYS A 229 33.28 16.06 19.92
N LYS A 230 33.77 15.53 18.81
CA LYS A 230 35.00 14.73 18.76
C LYS A 230 36.28 15.56 18.63
N VAL A 231 36.16 16.84 18.29
CA VAL A 231 37.30 17.75 18.07
C VAL A 231 37.69 18.49 19.36
N VAL A 232 36.88 18.37 20.41
CA VAL A 232 37.12 18.91 21.77
C VAL A 232 37.54 17.78 22.70
#